data_AF-A0A9E0YWP8-F1
#
_entry.id   AF-A0A9E0YWP8-F1
#
_cell.length_a   1.000
_cell.length_b   1.000
_cell.length_c   1.000
_cell.angle_alpha   90.00
_cell.angle_beta   90.00
_cell.angle_gamma   90.00
#
_symmetry.space_group_name_H-M   'P 1'
#
loop_
_entity.id
_entity.type
_entity.pdbx_description
1 polymer ?
#
loop_
_entity_poly.entity_id
_entity_poly.type
_entity_poly.pdbx_seq_one_letter_code
_entity_poly.pdbx_strand_id
1 'polypeptide(L)' 'MKYNDTIRLIGIVCIIYGLQGIVFPLLKAIFSHEILFEFFHCSSWVALIIYLCFIVAGVCMILFTKPFSKRKKAQK' A
#
# COMPACT_ATOMS: atom_id res chain seq x y z
N MET A 1 0.30 22.40 -1.57
CA MET A 1 -0.33 21.27 -0.86
C MET A 1 0.13 21.30 0.58
N LYS A 2 -0.75 21.08 1.58
CA LYS A 2 -0.30 21.01 2.98
C LYS A 2 0.53 19.74 3.14
N TYR A 3 1.63 19.81 3.89
CA TYR A 3 2.53 18.69 4.20
C TYR A 3 1.79 17.39 4.59
N ASN A 4 0.67 17.52 5.33
CA ASN A 4 -0.21 16.41 5.69
C ASN A 4 -0.89 15.72 4.49
N ASP A 5 -1.28 16.47 3.46
CA ASP A 5 -1.91 15.88 2.27
C ASP A 5 -0.89 15.07 1.46
N THR A 6 0.36 15.54 1.40
CA THR A 6 1.46 14.85 0.72
C THR A 6 1.84 13.55 1.43
N ILE A 7 2.01 13.56 2.77
CA ILE A 7 2.29 12.33 3.54
C ILE A 7 1.18 11.32 3.36
N ARG A 8 -0.07 11.78 3.34
CA ARG A 8 -1.21 10.88 3.17
C ARG A 8 -1.29 10.30 1.77
N LEU A 9 -0.99 11.09 0.74
CA LEU A 9 -0.85 10.59 -0.64
C LEU A 9 0.24 9.51 -0.72
N ILE A 10 1.40 9.76 -0.12
CA ILE A 10 2.52 8.79 -0.06
C ILE A 10 2.08 7.50 0.65
N GLY A 11 1.38 7.61 1.79
CA GLY A 11 0.83 6.45 2.50
C GLY A 11 -0.14 5.64 1.65
N ILE A 12 -1.04 6.29 0.90
CA ILE A 12 -1.96 5.62 -0.03
C ILE A 12 -1.18 4.90 -1.13
N VAL A 13 -0.19 5.54 -1.74
CA VAL A 13 0.66 4.93 -2.79
C VAL A 13 1.41 3.72 -2.25
N CYS A 14 1.96 3.80 -1.03
CA CYS A 14 2.62 2.65 -0.37
C CYS A 14 1.67 1.47 -0.17
N ILE A 15 0.42 1.72 0.25
CA ILE A 15 -0.58 0.66 0.41
C ILE A 15 -0.92 0.03 -0.94
N ILE A 16 -1.17 0.83 -1.98
CA ILE A 16 -1.50 0.33 -3.33
C ILE A 16 -0.35 -0.54 -3.86
N TYR A 17 0.89 -0.09 -3.68
CA TYR A 17 2.07 -0.83 -4.12
C TYR A 17 2.24 -2.15 -3.35
N GLY A 18 2.05 -2.14 -2.03
CA GLY A 18 2.04 -3.35 -1.22
C GLY A 18 0.94 -4.33 -1.61
N LEU A 19 -0.28 -3.83 -1.86
CA LEU A 19 -1.41 -4.65 -2.32
C LEU A 19 -1.16 -5.24 -3.71
N GLN A 20 -0.63 -4.46 -4.65
CA GLN A 20 -0.25 -4.96 -5.97
C GLN A 20 0.73 -6.13 -5.85
N GLY A 21 1.71 -6.00 -4.96
CA GLY A 21 2.70 -7.03 -4.66
C GLY A 21 2.13 -8.36 -4.13
N ILE A 22 0.94 -8.33 -3.52
CA ILE A 22 0.25 -9.52 -3.01
C ILE A 22 -0.78 -10.03 -4.03
N VAL A 23 -1.56 -9.13 -4.63
CA VAL A 23 -2.63 -9.46 -5.57
C VAL A 23 -2.08 -10.10 -6.84
N PHE A 24 -0.96 -9.60 -7.37
CA PHE A 24 -0.37 -10.12 -8.61
C PHE A 24 0.09 -11.59 -8.51
N PRO A 25 0.86 -12.00 -7.48
CA PRO A 25 1.19 -13.41 -7.26
C PRO A 25 -0.03 -14.25 -6.88
N LEU A 26 -1.05 -13.70 -6.18
CA LEU A 26 -2.31 -14.41 -5.94
C LEU A 26 -3.05 -14.72 -7.24
N LEU A 27 -3.15 -13.74 -8.15
CA LEU A 27 -3.77 -13.92 -9.46
C LEU A 27 -2.98 -14.94 -10.29
N LYS A 28 -1.64 -14.85 -10.30
CA LYS A 28 -0.79 -15.85 -10.95
C LYS A 28 -0.98 -17.26 -10.36
N ALA A 29 -1.12 -17.39 -9.04
CA ALA A 29 -1.38 -18.67 -8.39
C ALA A 29 -2.71 -19.30 -8.83
N ILE A 30 -3.76 -18.47 -8.95
CA ILE A 30 -5.09 -18.93 -9.39
C ILE A 30 -5.07 -19.32 -10.87
N PHE A 31 -4.39 -18.57 -11.73
CA PHE A 31 -4.41 -18.79 -13.19
C PHE A 31 -3.37 -19.80 -13.70
N SER A 32 -2.21 -19.91 -13.05
CA SER A 32 -1.06 -20.64 -13.57
C SER A 32 -0.55 -21.74 -12.62
N HIS A 33 -1.20 -21.94 -11.46
CA HIS A 33 -0.83 -22.92 -10.41
C HIS A 33 0.58 -22.78 -9.82
N GLU A 34 1.33 -21.75 -10.18
CA GLU A 34 2.65 -21.46 -9.63
C GLU A 34 2.58 -20.20 -8.74
N ILE A 35 2.81 -20.41 -7.44
CA ILE A 35 2.87 -19.32 -6.45
C ILE A 35 4.30 -18.78 -6.42
N LEU A 36 4.63 -17.96 -7.42
CA LEU A 36 5.91 -17.24 -7.46
C LEU A 36 5.73 -15.82 -6.90
N PHE A 37 5.98 -15.67 -5.60
CA PHE A 37 6.22 -14.37 -4.99
C PHE A 37 7.66 -13.94 -5.31
N GLU A 38 7.88 -13.39 -6.50
CA GLU A 38 9.19 -12.85 -6.86
C GLU A 38 9.22 -11.35 -6.60
N PHE A 39 10.08 -10.94 -5.67
CA PHE A 39 10.49 -9.54 -5.54
C PHE A 39 12.00 -9.48 -5.73
N PHE A 40 12.44 -9.01 -6.90
CA PHE A 40 13.86 -8.71 -7.16
C PHE A 40 14.83 -9.86 -6.75
N HIS A 41 14.56 -11.11 -7.14
CA HIS A 41 15.34 -12.31 -6.80
C HIS A 41 15.40 -12.72 -5.32
N CYS A 42 14.63 -12.09 -4.42
CA CYS A 42 14.52 -12.54 -3.03
C CYS A 42 13.56 -13.73 -2.87
N SER A 43 13.88 -14.60 -1.92
CA SER A 43 13.04 -15.75 -1.52
C SER A 43 11.59 -15.32 -1.25
N SER A 44 10.64 -16.15 -1.69
CA SER A 44 9.20 -15.87 -1.70
C SER A 44 8.62 -15.41 -0.37
N TRP A 45 9.16 -15.92 0.74
CA TRP A 45 8.78 -15.53 2.09
C TRP A 45 9.25 -14.13 2.47
N VAL A 46 10.45 -13.74 2.04
CA VAL A 46 11.03 -12.43 2.31
C VAL A 46 10.29 -11.35 1.52
N ALA A 47 9.94 -11.64 0.26
CA ALA A 47 9.12 -10.76 -0.57
C ALA A 47 7.76 -10.45 0.10
N LEU A 48 7.10 -11.47 0.64
CA LEU A 48 5.82 -11.31 1.33
C LEU A 48 5.95 -10.42 2.57
N ILE A 49 7.00 -10.63 3.39
CA ILE A 49 7.27 -9.79 4.57
C ILE A 49 7.49 -8.33 4.17
N ILE A 50 8.27 -8.07 3.11
CA ILE A 50 8.52 -6.70 2.62
C ILE A 50 7.22 -6.02 2.20
N TYR A 51 6.38 -6.70 1.41
CA TYR A 51 5.09 -6.13 1.01
C TYR A 51 4.16 -5.87 2.20
N LEU A 52 4.15 -6.78 3.18
CA LEU A 52 3.39 -6.59 4.42
C LEU A 52 3.89 -5.35 5.18
N CYS A 53 5.21 -5.16 5.28
CA CYS A 53 5.81 -3.97 5.88
C CYS A 53 5.42 -2.69 5.14
N PHE A 54 5.36 -2.68 3.81
CA PHE A 54 4.90 -1.53 3.02
C PHE A 54 3.44 -1.18 3.32
N ILE A 55 2.56 -2.18 3.44
CA ILE A 55 1.16 -1.98 3.79
C ILE A 55 1.05 -1.40 5.20
N VAL A 56 1.73 -2.00 6.18
CA VAL A 56 1.70 -1.53 7.57
C VAL A 56 2.24 -0.11 7.68
N ALA A 57 3.37 0.19 7.02
CA ALA A 57 3.94 1.54 7.00
C ALA A 57 2.98 2.56 6.36
N GLY A 58 2.35 2.20 5.24
CA GLY A 58 1.36 3.06 4.58
C GLY A 58 0.12 3.31 5.45
N VAL A 59 -0.40 2.28 6.13
CA VAL A 59 -1.52 2.41 7.08
C VAL A 59 -1.13 3.31 8.26
N CYS A 60 0.05 3.10 8.84
CA CYS A 60 0.58 3.94 9.92
C CYS A 60 0.69 5.41 9.49
N MET A 61 1.20 5.69 8.29
CA MET A 61 1.26 7.05 7.75
C MET A 61 -0.13 7.68 7.60
N ILE A 62 -1.11 6.92 7.11
CA ILE A 62 -2.49 7.41 6.97
C ILE A 62 -3.12 7.68 8.34
N LEU A 63 -2.94 6.79 9.32
CA LEU A 63 -3.47 6.94 10.68
C LEU A 63 -2.88 8.16 11.41
N PHE A 64 -1.59 8.44 11.20
CA PHE A 64 -0.93 9.62 11.77
C PHE A 64 -1.34 10.93 11.07
N THR A 65 -1.73 10.87 9.80
CA THR A 65 -2.23 12.06 9.09
C THR A 65 -3.68 12.35 9.44
N LYS A 66 -3.99 13.61 9.76
CA LYS A 66 -5.39 14.05 9.93
C LYS A 66 -6.21 13.65 8.70
N PRO A 67 -7.46 13.16 8.87
CA PRO A 67 -8.35 12.86 7.74
C PRO A 67 -8.46 14.12 6.86
N PHE A 68 -8.61 13.96 5.53
CA PHE A 68 -8.76 15.08 4.59
C PHE A 68 -9.66 16.08 5.27
N SER A 69 -9.10 17.26 5.58
CA SER A 69 -9.81 18.30 6.30
C SER A 69 -11.18 18.38 5.66
N LYS A 70 -12.23 18.01 6.42
CA LYS A 70 -13.61 18.08 5.95
C LYS A 70 -13.72 19.44 5.29
N ARG A 71 -14.04 19.47 4.00
CA ARG A 71 -14.32 20.74 3.31
C ARG A 71 -15.17 21.53 4.29
N LYS A 72 -14.63 22.68 4.74
CA LYS A 72 -15.43 23.63 5.52
C LYS A 72 -16.73 23.78 4.75
N LYS A 73 -17.81 23.56 5.48
CA LYS A 73 -19.20 23.78 5.12
C LYS A 73 -19.29 24.67 3.88
N ALA A 74 -19.99 24.21 2.86
CA ALA A 74 -20.57 25.08 1.86
C ALA A 74 -21.28 26.21 2.61
N GLN A 75 -20.57 27.32 2.80
CA GLN A 75 -21.12 28.62 3.10
C GLN A 75 -21.63 29.11 1.76
N LYS A 76 -22.93 28.95 1.51
CA LYS A 76 -23.85 30.09 1.49
C LYS A 76 -25.28 29.57 1.37
#